data_AF-A0A4Y2Q8G5-F1
#
_entry.id   AF-A0A4Y2Q8G5-F1
#
_cell.length_a   1.000
_cell.length_b   1.000
_cell.length_c   1.000
_cell.angle_alpha   90.00
_cell.angle_beta   90.00
_cell.angle_gamma   90.00
#
_symmetry.space_group_name_H-M   'P 1'
#
loop_
_entity.id
_entity.type
_entity.pdbx_description
1 polymer ?
#
loop_
_entity_poly.entity_id
_entity_poly.type
_entity_poly.pdbx_seq_one_letter_code
_entity_poly.pdbx_strand_id
1 'polypeptide(L)'
;MWLLNIGSSNFPKISGLPCDFIEISQQMVVDENLIEAIYRENLNDMEVEQLAKRVILAPTNKKTLGMNRSIIAKLQDEPHIFYSSDSIIS
;
A
#
# COMPACT_ATOMS: atom_id res chain seq x y z
N MET A 1 10.96 -16.32 -2.83
CA MET A 1 11.47 -15.16 -3.61
C MET A 1 10.38 -14.81 -4.62
N TRP A 2 9.75 -13.64 -4.50
CA TRP A 2 8.66 -13.24 -5.40
C TRP A 2 9.24 -12.26 -6.44
N LEU A 3 9.76 -12.80 -7.54
CA LEU A 3 10.12 -11.95 -8.68
C LEU A 3 8.88 -11.77 -9.55
N LEU A 4 8.55 -10.52 -9.89
CA LEU A 4 7.68 -10.25 -11.03
C LEU A 4 8.38 -10.88 -12.25
N ASN A 5 7.79 -11.91 -12.86
CA ASN A 5 8.36 -12.50 -14.07
C ASN A 5 8.15 -11.52 -15.22
N ILE A 6 9.09 -10.61 -15.39
CA ILE A 6 9.10 -9.67 -16.52
C ILE A 6 9.54 -10.47 -17.73
N GLY A 7 8.62 -10.65 -18.69
CA GLY A 7 8.72 -11.41 -19.94
C GLY A 7 10.08 -12.05 -20.26
N SER A 8 10.25 -13.32 -19.90
CA SER A 8 11.35 -14.17 -20.39
C SER A 8 11.07 -14.77 -21.78
N SER A 9 10.10 -14.21 -22.53
CA SER A 9 9.55 -14.78 -23.78
C SER A 9 8.93 -16.19 -23.65
N ASN A 10 8.87 -16.76 -22.44
CA ASN A 10 8.28 -18.09 -22.17
C ASN A 10 6.82 -18.04 -21.74
N PHE A 11 6.21 -16.84 -21.67
CA PHE A 11 4.77 -16.74 -21.44
C PHE A 11 4.01 -17.15 -22.70
N PRO A 12 2.95 -17.95 -22.59
CA PRO A 12 2.14 -18.32 -23.74
C PRO A 12 1.66 -17.04 -24.42
N LYS A 13 1.94 -16.91 -25.72
CA LYS A 13 1.56 -15.75 -26.52
C LYS A 13 0.03 -15.73 -26.59
N ILE A 14 -0.60 -14.86 -25.79
CA ILE A 14 -2.05 -14.72 -25.81
C ILE A 14 -2.42 -14.00 -27.11
N SER A 15 -3.19 -14.69 -27.97
CA SER A 15 -3.58 -14.16 -29.27
C SER A 15 -4.35 -12.84 -29.12
N GLY A 16 -3.82 -11.76 -29.69
CA GLY A 16 -4.45 -10.43 -29.63
C GLY A 16 -3.81 -9.47 -28.63
N LEU A 17 -2.87 -9.91 -27.79
CA LEU A 17 -2.12 -9.04 -26.88
C LEU A 17 -0.71 -8.71 -27.45
N PRO A 18 -0.30 -7.43 -27.46
CA PRO A 18 1.07 -7.04 -27.81
C PRO A 18 2.15 -7.67 -26.88
N CYS A 19 3.41 -7.63 -27.32
CA CYS A 19 4.52 -8.34 -26.64
C CYS A 19 5.01 -7.68 -25.33
N ASP A 20 4.51 -6.50 -24.97
CA ASP A 20 4.94 -5.67 -23.83
C ASP A 20 3.99 -5.79 -22.62
N PHE A 21 3.17 -6.86 -22.57
CA PHE A 21 2.23 -7.09 -21.49
C PHE A 21 2.84 -7.90 -20.35
N ILE A 22 2.45 -7.55 -19.12
CA ILE A 22 2.80 -8.29 -17.90
C ILE A 22 1.51 -8.86 -17.32
N GLU A 23 1.47 -10.17 -17.12
CA GLU A 23 0.38 -10.81 -16.39
C GLU A 23 0.56 -10.58 -14.88
N ILE A 24 -0.42 -9.93 -14.25
CA ILE A 24 -0.50 -9.84 -12.80
C ILE A 24 -1.34 -11.02 -12.33
N SER A 25 -0.73 -11.91 -11.56
CA SER A 25 -1.45 -13.06 -11.01
C SER A 25 -2.58 -12.58 -10.10
N GLN A 26 -3.75 -13.22 -10.18
CA GLN A 26 -4.91 -12.87 -9.33
C GLN A 26 -4.60 -12.98 -7.84
N GLN A 27 -3.65 -13.84 -7.44
CA GLN A 27 -3.19 -13.93 -6.05
C GLN A 27 -2.41 -12.68 -5.57
N MET A 28 -2.02 -11.78 -6.49
CA MET A 28 -1.35 -10.51 -6.21
C MET A 28 -2.31 -9.32 -6.26
N VAL A 29 -3.55 -9.55 -6.68
CA VAL A 29 -4.60 -8.54 -6.73
C VAL A 29 -5.48 -8.72 -5.50
N VAL A 30 -5.79 -7.62 -4.84
CA VAL A 30 -6.82 -7.59 -3.82
C VAL A 30 -7.98 -6.76 -4.36
N ASP A 31 -9.17 -7.35 -4.39
CA ASP A 31 -10.40 -6.65 -4.82
C ASP A 31 -10.90 -5.68 -3.74
N GLU A 32 -10.47 -5.90 -2.49
CA GLU A 32 -10.86 -5.13 -1.31
C GLU A 32 -9.91 -3.96 -1.00
N ASN A 33 -10.21 -3.26 0.10
CA ASN A 33 -9.37 -2.17 0.60
C ASN A 33 -8.00 -2.72 1.06
N LEU A 34 -6.93 -2.31 0.38
CA LEU A 34 -5.55 -2.69 0.71
C LEU A 34 -5.19 -2.43 2.19
N ILE A 35 -5.78 -1.39 2.80
CA ILE A 35 -5.58 -1.10 4.22
C ILE A 35 -6.15 -2.22 5.09
N GLU A 36 -7.33 -2.74 4.78
CA GLU A 36 -7.96 -3.83 5.53
C GLU A 36 -7.27 -5.17 5.27
N ALA A 37 -6.83 -5.41 4.03
CA ALA A 37 -6.05 -6.60 3.70
C ALA A 37 -4.74 -6.67 4.51
N ILE A 38 -4.07 -5.54 4.72
CA ILE A 38 -2.80 -5.47 5.44
C ILE A 38 -2.99 -5.34 6.94
N TYR A 39 -3.91 -4.50 7.41
CA TYR A 39 -4.06 -4.15 8.82
C TYR A 39 -5.25 -4.81 9.53
N ARG A 40 -6.10 -5.54 8.81
CA ARG A 40 -7.38 -6.09 9.28
C ARG A 40 -8.38 -4.98 9.67
N GLU A 41 -9.59 -5.36 10.05
CA GLU A 41 -10.64 -4.39 10.40
C GLU A 41 -10.37 -3.66 11.73
N ASN A 42 -9.88 -4.37 12.76
CA ASN A 42 -9.60 -3.76 14.07
C ASN A 42 -8.09 -3.58 14.32
N LEU A 43 -7.63 -2.35 14.16
CA LEU A 43 -6.25 -1.95 14.43
C LEU A 43 -5.92 -1.89 15.92
N ASN A 44 -6.91 -1.68 16.79
CA ASN A 44 -6.69 -1.43 18.22
C ASN A 44 -6.26 -2.71 18.98
N ASP A 45 -6.59 -3.89 18.45
CA ASP A 45 -6.24 -5.17 19.07
C ASP A 45 -4.81 -5.63 18.72
N MET A 46 -4.08 -4.84 17.93
CA MET A 46 -2.76 -5.23 17.42
C MET A 46 -1.64 -4.68 18.30
N GLU A 47 -0.71 -5.55 18.71
CA GLU A 47 0.52 -5.12 19.36
C GLU A 47 1.32 -4.16 18.47
N VAL A 48 1.94 -3.16 19.09
CA VAL A 48 2.73 -2.12 18.40
C VAL A 48 3.85 -2.74 17.55
N GLU A 49 4.47 -3.81 18.03
CA GLU A 49 5.54 -4.54 17.34
C GLU A 49 5.03 -5.24 16.07
N GLN A 50 3.78 -5.69 16.07
CA GLN A 50 3.14 -6.29 14.89
C GLN A 50 2.75 -5.22 13.88
N LEU A 51 2.27 -4.08 14.37
CA LEU A 51 1.93 -2.93 13.55
C LEU A 51 3.17 -2.36 12.84
N ALA A 52 4.28 -2.21 13.57
CA ALA A 52 5.54 -1.67 13.06
C ALA A 52 6.18 -2.52 11.95
N LYS A 53 5.83 -3.82 11.86
CA LYS A 53 6.32 -4.72 10.80
C LYS A 53 5.55 -4.59 9.49
N ARG A 54 4.44 -3.85 9.47
CA ARG A 54 3.55 -3.70 8.29
C ARG A 54 3.78 -2.35 7.63
N VAL A 55 3.95 -2.36 6.32
CA VAL A 55 4.12 -1.15 5.51
C VAL A 55 3.36 -1.27 4.20
N ILE A 56 2.69 -0.18 3.80
CA ILE A 56 2.08 -0.05 2.49
C ILE A 56 2.88 0.98 1.70
N LEU A 57 3.34 0.61 0.51
CA LEU A 57 4.06 1.49 -0.39
C LEU A 57 3.12 1.94 -1.51
N ALA A 58 3.13 3.25 -1.79
CA ALA A 58 2.37 3.83 -2.89
C ALA A 58 3.28 4.65 -3.82
N PRO A 59 2.98 4.72 -5.13
CA PRO A 59 3.86 5.41 -6.09
C PRO A 59 4.00 6.92 -5.88
N THR A 60 3.11 7.56 -5.11
CA THR A 60 3.11 9.02 -4.92
C THR A 60 2.79 9.38 -3.48
N ASN A 61 3.42 10.45 -2.98
CA ASN A 61 3.17 10.98 -1.63
C ASN A 61 1.70 11.35 -1.40
N LYS A 62 0.98 11.82 -2.44
CA LYS A 62 -0.45 12.12 -2.34
C LYS A 62 -1.28 10.88 -1.99
N LYS A 63 -1.00 9.74 -2.65
CA LYS A 63 -1.65 8.46 -2.34
C LYS A 63 -1.25 7.97 -0.94
N THR A 64 0.04 8.04 -0.61
CA THR A 64 0.54 7.69 0.74
C THR A 64 -0.15 8.50 1.83
N LEU A 65 -0.28 9.81 1.65
CA LEU A 65 -0.95 10.70 2.61
C LEU A 65 -2.43 10.33 2.80
N GLY A 66 -3.14 10.03 1.71
CA GLY A 66 -4.54 9.58 1.77
C GLY A 66 -4.70 8.26 2.54
N MET A 67 -3.80 7.30 2.28
CA MET A 67 -3.77 6.02 3.01
C MET A 67 -3.44 6.23 4.50
N ASN A 68 -2.42 7.02 4.82
CA ASN A 68 -2.04 7.31 6.21
C ASN A 68 -3.20 7.93 6.99
N ARG A 69 -3.91 8.90 6.40
CA ARG A 69 -5.10 9.49 7.03
C ARG A 69 -6.20 8.45 7.29
N SER A 70 -6.42 7.55 6.34
CA SER A 70 -7.43 6.48 6.46
C SER A 70 -7.06 5.46 7.53
N ILE A 71 -5.76 5.15 7.69
CA ILE A 71 -5.25 4.27 8.75
C ILE A 71 -5.40 4.94 10.12
N ILE A 72 -4.98 6.20 10.25
CA ILE A 72 -5.08 6.95 11.52
C ILE A 72 -6.55 7.09 11.95
N ALA A 73 -7.47 7.34 11.03
CA ALA A 73 -8.90 7.47 11.33
C ALA A 73 -9.56 6.18 11.84
N LYS A 74 -8.92 5.01 11.67
CA LYS A 74 -9.39 3.72 12.20
C LYS A 74 -8.92 3.46 13.63
N LEU A 75 -7.93 4.22 14.13
CA LEU A 75 -7.50 4.15 15.54
C LEU A 75 -8.56 4.84 16.42
N GLN A 76 -8.93 4.22 17.55
CA GLN A 76 -10.00 4.70 18.43
C GLN A 76 -9.55 5.74 19.47
N ASP A 77 -8.27 6.14 19.45
CA ASP A 77 -7.68 7.06 20.42
C ASP A 77 -7.86 8.54 20.06
N GLU A 78 -7.65 9.43 21.05
CA GLU A 78 -7.64 10.88 20.80
C GLU A 78 -6.50 11.30 19.86
N PRO A 79 -6.80 12.11 18.83
CA PRO A 79 -5.79 12.57 17.89
C PRO A 79 -4.83 13.55 18.56
N HIS A 80 -3.53 13.26 18.44
CA HIS A 80 -2.47 14.18 18.80
C HIS A 80 -1.97 14.90 17.54
N ILE A 81 -2.08 16.24 17.54
CA ILE A 81 -1.75 17.07 16.37
C ILE A 81 -0.48 17.86 16.63
N PHE A 82 0.48 17.76 15.70
CA PHE A 82 1.74 18.50 15.72
C PHE A 82 1.75 19.53 14.59
N TYR A 83 2.16 20.76 14.88
CA TYR A 83 2.30 21.84 13.90
C TYR A 83 3.78 22.09 13.62
N SER A 84 4.13 22.32 12.35
CA SER A 84 5.48 22.79 11.98
C SER A 84 5.63 24.27 12.32
N SER A 85 6.82 24.65 12.80
CA SER A 85 7.21 26.05 12.94
C SER A 85 8.06 26.45 11.74
N ASP A 86 7.40 26.82 10.65
CA ASP A 86 8.09 27.24 9.43
C ASP A 86 8.40 28.74 9.50
N SER A 87 9.70 29.08 9.44
CA SER A 87 10.18 30.46 9.41
C SER A 87 10.74 30.79 8.03
N ILE A 88 10.30 31.90 7.44
CA ILE A 88 10.89 32.43 6.21
C ILE A 88 11.94 33.46 6.63
N ILE A 89 13.22 33.14 6.39
CA ILE A 89 14.30 34.12 6.51
C ILE A 89 14.37 34.84 5.17
N SER A 90 14.04 36.14 5.18
CA SER A 90 14.15 37.02 4.01
C SER A 90 15.57 37.50 3.77
#